data_AF-A0A2K9ERR9-F1
#
_entry.id   AF-A0A2K9ERR9-F1
#
_cell.length_a   1.000
_cell.length_b   1.000
_cell.length_c   1.000
_cell.angle_alpha   90.00
_cell.angle_beta   90.00
_cell.angle_gamma   90.00
#
_symmetry.space_group_name_H-M   'P 1'
#
loop_
_entity.id
_entity.type
_entity.pdbx_description
1 polymer ?
#
loop_
_entity_poly.entity_id
_entity_poly.type
_entity_poly.pdbx_seq_one_letter_code
_entity_poly.pdbx_strand_id
1 'polypeptide(L)'
;MTTMIGVLAAIFSTICWIPQVLKTLRTREVKDLSLGTNVMVLTSVSLWLAYGLSLGEWPLILANIFSIICVGTIVLAKLAWGRA
;
A
#
# COMPACT_ATOMS: atom_id res chain seq x y z
N MET A 1 20.05 19.57 -1.35
CA MET A 1 19.76 18.65 -2.48
C MET A 1 18.81 17.50 -2.12
N THR A 2 18.55 17.25 -0.83
CA THR A 2 17.71 16.14 -0.33
C THR A 2 16.21 16.48 -0.17
N THR A 3 15.82 17.75 -0.19
CA THR A 3 14.44 18.16 0.14
C THR A 3 13.43 17.84 -0.96
N MET A 4 13.74 18.12 -2.23
CA MET A 4 12.78 17.90 -3.33
C MET A 4 12.55 16.41 -3.63
N ILE A 5 13.63 15.62 -3.72
CA ILE A 5 13.54 14.18 -4.02
C ILE A 5 12.82 13.46 -2.87
N GLY A 6 13.12 13.79 -1.61
CA GLY A 6 12.45 13.21 -0.46
C GLY A 6 10.94 13.52 -0.43
N VAL A 7 10.56 14.77 -0.72
CA VAL A 7 9.14 15.16 -0.80
C VAL A 7 8.43 14.42 -1.94
N LEU A 8 9.03 14.38 -3.13
CA LEU A 8 8.46 13.64 -4.26
C LEU A 8 8.34 12.14 -3.96
N ALA A 9 9.36 11.54 -3.35
CA ALA A 9 9.32 10.13 -2.95
C ALA A 9 8.18 9.86 -1.95
N ALA A 10 7.97 10.73 -0.96
CA ALA A 10 6.87 10.62 -0.01
C ALA A 10 5.49 10.76 -0.68
N ILE A 11 5.34 11.73 -1.58
CA ILE A 11 4.11 11.94 -2.36
C ILE A 11 3.80 10.72 -3.22
N PHE A 12 4.76 10.29 -4.05
CA PHE A 12 4.54 9.19 -4.98
C PHE A 12 4.36 7.84 -4.28
N SER A 13 5.08 7.56 -3.20
CA SER A 13 4.90 6.33 -2.42
C SER A 13 3.52 6.23 -1.74
N THR A 14 2.92 7.37 -1.41
CA THR A 14 1.58 7.41 -0.79
C THR A 14 0.49 7.34 -1.86
N ILE A 15 0.55 8.22 -2.86
CA ILE A 15 -0.55 8.42 -3.82
C ILE A 15 -0.62 7.28 -4.85
N CYS A 16 0.47 6.56 -5.13
CA CYS A 16 0.48 5.48 -6.13
C CYS A 16 -0.57 4.40 -5.89
N TRP A 17 -0.97 4.17 -4.62
CA TRP A 17 -1.97 3.17 -4.28
C TRP A 17 -3.40 3.62 -4.52
N ILE A 18 -3.67 4.94 -4.52
CA ILE A 18 -5.03 5.48 -4.63
C ILE A 18 -5.72 5.06 -5.94
N PRO A 19 -5.12 5.24 -7.13
CA PRO A 19 -5.74 4.81 -8.38
C PRO A 19 -6.05 3.31 -8.39
N GLN A 20 -5.17 2.49 -7.82
CA GLN A 20 -5.33 1.04 -7.80
C GLN A 20 -6.47 0.61 -6.86
N VAL A 21 -6.58 1.21 -5.66
CA VAL A 21 -7.68 0.96 -4.73
C VAL A 21 -9.01 1.39 -5.36
N LEU A 22 -9.08 2.60 -5.91
CA LEU A 22 -10.29 3.12 -6.53
C LEU A 22 -10.75 2.27 -7.71
N LYS A 23 -9.82 1.86 -8.58
CA LYS A 23 -10.12 0.95 -9.70
C LYS A 23 -10.67 -0.37 -9.18
N THR A 24 -9.98 -0.98 -8.22
CA THR A 24 -10.38 -2.27 -7.62
C THR A 24 -11.79 -2.19 -7.04
N LEU A 25 -12.07 -1.16 -6.23
CA LEU A 25 -13.38 -1.00 -5.59
C LEU A 25 -14.50 -0.68 -6.58
N ARG A 26 -14.21 0.07 -7.64
CA ARG A 26 -15.19 0.49 -8.65
C ARG A 26 -15.54 -0.61 -9.64
N THR A 27 -14.55 -1.29 -10.20
CA THR A 27 -14.78 -2.32 -11.25
C THR A 27 -15.07 -3.69 -10.65
N ARG A 28 -14.61 -3.95 -9.42
CA ARG A 28 -14.60 -5.28 -8.79
C ARG A 28 -13.88 -6.37 -9.60
N GLU A 29 -13.13 -5.97 -10.63
CA GLU A 29 -12.34 -6.87 -11.47
C GLU A 29 -11.03 -7.21 -10.76
N VAL A 30 -11.07 -8.27 -9.95
CA VAL A 30 -9.91 -8.72 -9.18
C VAL A 30 -9.25 -9.97 -9.76
N LYS A 31 -9.78 -10.55 -10.84
CA LYS A 31 -9.33 -11.86 -11.37
C LYS A 31 -7.83 -11.84 -11.72
N ASP A 32 -7.37 -10.79 -12.35
CA ASP A 32 -5.97 -10.65 -12.81
C ASP A 32 -5.01 -10.18 -11.70
N LEU A 33 -5.51 -9.77 -10.53
CA LEU A 33 -4.65 -9.38 -9.42
C LEU A 33 -4.03 -10.62 -8.77
N SER A 34 -2.70 -10.69 -8.73
CA SER A 34 -1.97 -11.73 -8.00
C SER A 34 -2.15 -11.52 -6.49
N LEU A 35 -2.80 -12.48 -5.82
CA LEU A 35 -2.94 -12.46 -4.36
C LEU A 35 -1.57 -12.52 -3.67
N GLY A 36 -0.69 -13.40 -4.14
CA GLY A 36 0.66 -13.57 -3.56
C GLY A 36 1.48 -12.29 -3.62
N THR A 37 1.44 -11.57 -4.74
CA THR A 37 2.14 -10.28 -4.89
C THR A 37 1.63 -9.25 -3.89
N ASN A 38 0.30 -9.09 -3.80
CA ASN A 38 -0.28 -8.10 -2.88
C ASN A 38 -0.04 -8.46 -1.40
N VAL A 39 -0.03 -9.76 -1.04
CA VAL A 39 0.32 -10.21 0.32
C VAL A 39 1.80 -9.95 0.63
N MET A 40 2.71 -10.17 -0.31
CA MET A 40 4.13 -9.84 -0.14
C MET A 40 4.33 -8.33 0.05
N VAL A 41 3.62 -7.50 -0.72
CA VAL A 41 3.64 -6.05 -0.55
C VAL A 41 3.11 -5.67 0.84
N LEU A 42 1.95 -6.21 1.25
CA LEU A 42 1.35 -5.93 2.55
C LEU A 42 2.31 -6.28 3.71
N THR A 43 3.00 -7.42 3.58
CA THR A 43 4.00 -7.86 4.55
C THR A 43 5.18 -6.90 4.58
N SER A 44 5.70 -6.51 3.42
CA SER A 44 6.81 -5.56 3.30
C SER A 44 6.49 -4.21 3.99
N VAL A 45 5.35 -3.60 3.68
CA VAL A 45 4.97 -2.31 4.30
C VAL A 45 4.67 -2.43 5.80
N SER A 46 4.21 -3.59 6.26
CA SER A 46 4.04 -3.88 7.69
C SER A 46 5.39 -3.95 8.42
N LEU A 47 6.39 -4.58 7.81
CA LEU A 47 7.76 -4.62 8.34
C LEU A 47 8.39 -3.23 8.34
N TRP A 48 8.19 -2.44 7.28
CA TRP A 48 8.65 -1.04 7.23
C TRP A 48 7.99 -0.16 8.27
N LEU A 49 6.70 -0.36 8.58
CA LEU A 49 6.03 0.32 9.68
C LEU A 49 6.67 -0.04 11.02
N ALA A 50 6.90 -1.34 11.29
CA ALA A 50 7.56 -1.78 12.52
C ALA A 50 8.97 -1.17 12.66
N TYR A 51 9.71 -1.11 11.55
CA TYR A 51 11.01 -0.46 11.49
C TYR A 51 10.91 1.05 11.76
N GLY A 52 9.98 1.75 11.11
CA GLY A 52 9.77 3.19 11.34
C GLY A 52 9.36 3.52 12.77
N LEU A 53 8.53 2.67 13.40
CA LEU A 53 8.20 2.77 14.82
C LEU A 53 9.45 2.60 15.71
N SER A 54 10.32 1.65 15.39
CA SER A 54 11.58 1.45 16.14
C SER A 54 12.55 2.64 16.04
N LEU A 55 12.47 3.42 14.96
CA LEU A 55 13.27 4.62 14.75
C LEU A 55 12.60 5.91 15.26
N GLY A 56 11.28 5.90 15.51
CA GLY A 56 10.52 7.12 15.82
C GLY A 56 10.31 8.05 14.61
N GLU A 57 10.47 7.55 13.39
CA GLU A 57 10.44 8.36 12.16
C GLU A 57 9.01 8.54 11.64
N TRP A 58 8.36 9.64 12.05
CA TRP A 58 6.97 9.96 11.70
C TRP A 58 6.64 9.89 10.20
N PRO A 59 7.47 10.42 9.26
CA PRO A 59 7.16 10.35 7.84
C PRO A 59 7.07 8.89 7.34
N LEU A 60 7.96 8.02 7.81
CA LEU A 60 8.01 6.62 7.44
C LEU A 60 6.82 5.85 8.03
N ILE A 61 6.45 6.15 9.27
CA ILE A 61 5.28 5.57 9.96
C ILE A 61 4.00 5.92 9.19
N LEU A 62 3.76 7.20 8.92
CA LEU A 62 2.54 7.67 8.27
C LEU A 62 2.39 7.10 6.85
N ALA A 63 3.48 7.09 6.07
CA ALA A 63 3.48 6.55 4.71
C ALA A 63 3.15 5.04 4.68
N ASN A 64 3.69 4.25 5.62
CA ASN A 64 3.42 2.81 5.67
C ASN A 64 2.04 2.49 6.24
N ILE A 65 1.52 3.25 7.20
CA ILE A 65 0.12 3.12 7.65
C ILE A 65 -0.83 3.30 6.47
N PHE A 66 -0.64 4.35 5.68
CA PHE A 66 -1.46 4.59 4.49
C PHE A 66 -1.36 3.44 3.49
N SER A 67 -0.14 2.98 3.20
CA SER A 67 0.10 1.86 2.28
C SER A 67 -0.56 0.56 2.75
N ILE A 68 -0.53 0.26 4.06
CA ILE A 68 -1.20 -0.90 4.66
C ILE A 68 -2.72 -0.80 4.44
N ILE A 69 -3.33 0.36 4.66
CA ILE A 69 -4.77 0.56 4.44
C ILE A 69 -5.12 0.29 2.97
N CYS A 70 -4.36 0.86 2.04
CA CYS A 70 -4.63 0.69 0.61
C CYS A 70 -4.42 -0.74 0.13
N VAL A 71 -3.24 -1.33 0.38
CA VAL A 71 -2.92 -2.69 -0.06
C VAL A 71 -3.78 -3.71 0.67
N GLY A 72 -4.06 -3.50 1.95
CA GLY A 72 -5.00 -4.31 2.72
C GLY A 72 -6.40 -4.30 2.08
N THR A 73 -6.89 -3.14 1.65
CA THR A 73 -8.16 -3.03 0.90
C THR A 73 -8.14 -3.86 -0.38
N ILE A 74 -7.04 -3.83 -1.15
CA ILE A 74 -6.89 -4.62 -2.38
C ILE A 74 -6.87 -6.12 -2.07
N VAL A 75 -6.13 -6.56 -1.05
CA VAL A 75 -6.08 -7.96 -0.61
C VAL A 75 -7.46 -8.44 -0.17
N LEU A 76 -8.16 -7.67 0.67
CA LEU A 76 -9.51 -7.99 1.12
C LEU A 76 -10.50 -8.07 -0.05
N ALA A 77 -10.44 -7.12 -0.99
CA ALA A 77 -11.25 -7.16 -2.22
C ALA A 77 -10.96 -8.41 -3.06
N LYS A 78 -9.69 -8.79 -3.23
CA LYS A 78 -9.29 -10.01 -3.94
C LYS A 78 -9.83 -11.27 -3.25
N LEU A 79 -9.78 -11.32 -1.91
CA LEU A 79 -10.31 -12.45 -1.15
C LEU A 79 -11.84 -12.53 -1.19
N ALA A 80 -12.53 -11.39 -1.21
CA ALA A 80 -13.99 -11.31 -1.24
C ALA A 80 -14.58 -11.61 -2.62
N TRP A 81 -13.98 -11.08 -3.69
CA TRP A 81 -14.54 -11.18 -5.06
C TRP A 81 -13.81 -12.19 -5.95
N GLY A 82 -12.62 -12.65 -5.57
CA GLY A 82 -11.82 -13.61 -6.34
C GLY A 82 -12.17 -15.08 -6.10
N ARG A 83 -13.15 -15.37 -5.23
CA ARG A 83 -13.64 -16.74 -4.94
C ARG A 83 -14.81 -17.18 -5.83
N ALA A 84 -15.09 -16.46 -6.93
CA ALA A 84 -16.12 -16.78 -7.92
C ALA A 84 -15.51 -17.33 -9.23
#